data_AF-A0A822B7S7-F1
#
_entry.id   AF-A0A822B7S7-F1
#
_cell.length_a   1.000
_cell.length_b   1.000
_cell.length_c   1.000
_cell.angle_alpha   90.00
_cell.angle_beta   90.00
_cell.angle_gamma   90.00
#
_symmetry.space_group_name_H-M   'P 1'
#
loop_
_entity.id
_entity.type
_entity.pdbx_description
1 polymer ?
#
loop_
_entity_poly.entity_id
_entity_poly.type
_entity_poly.pdbx_seq_one_letter_code
_entity_poly.pdbx_strand_id
1 'polypeptide(L)'
;ARCIFQCVNNLRQGTCDLSLVDMAHIYETLICLLIESASLSPSLMNDFRLAHCYVHMKDIILRLENEWINDESEKLFARFITLLGDFTYVGYHELKLPARPETIFDIPNFVMPQSKNTGFIVRNLSAFTILQSIFQQSTHPFLVNIVFDTISSIILTDNANYFLCGENLSPLTEIFYNKSNDVQIKINDLLEFIVFQLKYIPYRELVNLSIMLKSNKHVEVYISKILRSIQSHKNCVKYLIHILKFNNILKDALRELGFIEVLITRLHHFTTLLKKSVHDTNDKGDNMNQEEKELGFMVMEALALLLSHNQKNAKIFREHDDARLTHNIIPYRLCRVAALTVVLHLVLCTGGEDDAGTLLGLIHTAKLEMKSVILKEFLYILRESHRTRTVFQAKRKGCINEA
;
A
#
# COMPACT_ATOMS: atom_id res chain seq x y z
N ALA A 1 30.12 4.26 35.29
CA ALA A 1 29.06 3.26 35.49
C ALA A 1 28.89 2.46 34.21
N ARG A 2 29.12 1.14 34.27
CA ARG A 2 28.88 0.15 33.20
C ARG A 2 27.99 -0.97 33.73
N CYS A 3 27.04 -0.63 34.59
CA CYS A 3 26.26 -1.61 35.34
C CYS A 3 25.32 -2.39 34.42
N ILE A 4 24.72 -1.75 33.40
CA ILE A 4 23.88 -2.43 32.42
C ILE A 4 24.76 -3.31 31.53
N PHE A 5 25.89 -2.79 31.07
CA PHE A 5 26.84 -3.57 30.28
C PHE A 5 27.31 -4.83 31.01
N GLN A 6 27.63 -4.72 32.31
CA GLN A 6 28.06 -5.86 33.10
C GLN A 6 26.92 -6.85 33.39
N CYS A 7 25.72 -6.36 33.68
CA CYS A 7 24.53 -7.19 33.81
C CYS A 7 24.29 -8.00 32.53
N VAL A 8 24.26 -7.34 31.37
CA VAL A 8 23.97 -7.96 30.08
C VAL A 8 25.09 -8.91 29.63
N ASN A 9 26.36 -8.60 29.92
CA ASN A 9 27.44 -9.54 29.67
C ASN A 9 27.33 -10.81 30.50
N ASN A 10 26.95 -10.70 31.78
CA ASN A 10 26.70 -11.88 32.62
C ASN A 10 25.54 -12.73 32.06
N LEU A 11 24.47 -12.09 31.57
CA LEU A 11 23.37 -12.79 30.90
C LEU A 11 23.84 -13.53 29.64
N ARG A 12 24.72 -12.91 28.84
CA ARG A 12 25.23 -13.49 27.58
C ARG A 12 26.22 -14.62 27.78
N GLN A 13 27.07 -14.53 28.79
CA GLN A 13 28.13 -15.52 29.03
C GLN A 13 27.59 -16.83 29.61
N GLY A 14 26.27 -16.96 29.80
CA GLY A 14 25.64 -18.19 30.30
C GLY A 14 26.08 -18.55 31.71
N THR A 15 26.57 -17.58 32.49
CA THR A 15 26.97 -17.83 33.89
C THR A 15 25.78 -18.15 34.79
N CYS A 16 24.54 -17.96 34.29
CA CYS A 16 23.30 -18.37 34.91
C CYS A 16 22.51 -19.24 33.92
N ASP A 17 22.04 -20.41 34.36
CA ASP A 17 21.11 -21.27 33.61
C ASP A 17 19.70 -20.62 33.55
N LEU A 18 19.57 -19.51 32.83
CA LEU A 18 18.32 -18.76 32.70
C LEU A 18 17.52 -19.21 31.48
N SER A 19 16.21 -19.34 31.65
CA SER A 19 15.30 -19.55 30.52
C SER A 19 15.16 -18.27 29.68
N LEU A 20 14.66 -18.39 28.44
CA LEU A 20 14.36 -17.22 27.60
C LEU A 20 13.28 -16.32 28.23
N VAL A 21 12.35 -16.91 28.97
CA VAL A 21 11.30 -16.18 29.70
C VAL A 21 11.91 -15.35 30.83
N ASP A 22 12.84 -15.91 31.60
CA ASP A 22 13.56 -15.18 32.65
C ASP A 22 14.37 -14.03 32.05
N MET A 23 15.05 -14.27 30.93
CA MET A 23 15.78 -13.20 30.21
C MET A 23 14.83 -12.08 29.77
N ALA A 24 13.64 -12.42 29.26
CA ALA A 24 12.64 -11.41 28.91
C ALA A 24 12.20 -10.60 30.14
N HIS A 25 11.90 -11.23 31.28
CA HIS A 25 11.55 -10.51 32.51
C HIS A 25 12.67 -9.59 33.03
N ILE A 26 13.93 -9.99 32.88
CA ILE A 26 15.07 -9.13 33.21
C ILE A 26 15.10 -7.91 32.29
N TYR A 27 14.85 -8.09 30.99
CA TYR A 27 14.74 -6.98 30.06
C TYR A 27 13.54 -6.08 30.35
N GLU A 28 12.39 -6.63 30.75
CA GLU A 28 11.24 -5.83 31.20
C GLU A 28 11.64 -4.93 32.37
N THR A 29 12.32 -5.50 33.37
CA THR A 29 12.80 -4.76 34.54
C THR A 29 13.79 -3.67 34.16
N LEU A 30 14.73 -3.97 33.26
CA LEU A 30 15.70 -3.00 32.75
C LEU A 30 15.02 -1.86 31.99
N ILE A 31 14.02 -2.16 31.14
CA ILE A 31 13.27 -1.13 30.41
C ILE A 31 12.48 -0.26 31.38
N CYS A 32 11.78 -0.82 32.36
CA CYS A 32 11.07 -0.05 33.39
C CYS A 32 12.01 0.90 34.13
N LEU A 33 13.18 0.41 34.55
CA LEU A 33 14.20 1.25 35.18
C LEU A 33 14.67 2.38 34.27
N LEU A 34 14.83 2.13 32.96
CA LEU A 34 15.21 3.16 32.00
C LEU A 34 14.08 4.16 31.75
N ILE A 35 12.82 3.73 31.68
CA ILE A 35 11.65 4.62 31.57
C ILE A 35 11.66 5.62 32.72
N GLU A 36 11.87 5.16 33.95
CA GLU A 36 11.86 6.02 35.15
C GLU A 36 13.10 6.91 35.28
N SER A 37 14.27 6.44 34.80
CA SER A 37 15.56 7.12 35.04
C SER A 37 16.08 7.95 33.85
N ALA A 38 15.51 7.81 32.65
CA ALA A 38 16.05 8.45 31.44
C ALA A 38 16.07 9.98 31.49
N SER A 39 15.14 10.61 32.24
CA SER A 39 15.14 12.05 32.46
C SER A 39 16.24 12.52 33.42
N LEU A 40 16.75 11.63 34.27
CA LEU A 40 17.72 11.92 35.31
C LEU A 40 19.17 11.77 34.83
N SER A 41 19.44 10.79 33.94
CA SER A 41 20.79 10.56 33.44
C SER A 41 20.82 9.93 32.04
N PRO A 42 21.48 10.57 31.05
CA PRO A 42 21.66 9.97 29.72
C PRO A 42 22.63 8.77 29.75
N SER A 43 23.39 8.59 30.83
CA SER A 43 24.45 7.59 30.90
C SER A 43 23.92 6.16 30.84
N LEU A 44 22.78 5.88 31.49
CA LEU A 44 22.17 4.54 31.50
C LEU A 44 21.64 4.14 30.12
N MET A 45 20.95 5.06 29.44
CA MET A 45 20.49 4.83 28.05
C MET A 45 21.67 4.58 27.10
N ASN A 46 22.79 5.30 27.29
CA ASN A 46 23.99 5.09 26.50
C ASN A 46 24.65 3.72 26.81
N ASP A 47 24.73 3.34 28.08
CA ASP A 47 25.27 2.03 28.50
C ASP A 47 24.43 0.88 27.91
N PHE A 48 23.09 1.00 27.95
CA PHE A 48 22.16 0.05 27.33
C PHE A 48 22.36 -0.10 25.82
N ARG A 49 22.56 1.03 25.12
CA ARG A 49 22.82 1.02 23.67
C ARG A 49 24.17 0.37 23.35
N LEU A 50 25.24 0.74 24.07
CA LEU A 50 26.59 0.21 23.86
C LEU A 50 26.69 -1.28 24.21
N ALA A 51 25.84 -1.78 25.11
CA ALA A 51 25.71 -3.20 25.41
C ALA A 51 24.96 -4.00 24.33
N HIS A 52 24.49 -3.37 23.23
CA HIS A 52 23.68 -4.00 22.19
C HIS A 52 22.38 -4.63 22.70
N CYS A 53 21.77 -4.05 23.74
CA CYS A 53 20.55 -4.59 24.34
C CYS A 53 19.37 -4.67 23.36
N TYR A 54 19.19 -3.65 22.51
CA TYR A 54 18.12 -3.62 21.50
C TYR A 54 18.12 -4.86 20.60
N VAL A 55 19.28 -5.20 20.04
CA VAL A 55 19.43 -6.36 19.15
C VAL A 55 19.15 -7.66 19.92
N HIS A 56 19.69 -7.77 21.14
CA HIS A 56 19.48 -8.95 21.96
C HIS A 56 18.02 -9.17 22.37
N MET A 57 17.29 -8.10 22.69
CA MET A 57 15.85 -8.18 22.98
C MET A 57 15.06 -8.71 21.78
N LYS A 58 15.34 -8.18 20.57
CA LYS A 58 14.74 -8.69 19.34
C LYS A 58 15.02 -10.18 19.15
N ASP A 59 16.28 -10.61 19.33
CA ASP A 59 16.65 -12.02 19.19
C ASP A 59 15.96 -12.90 20.24
N ILE A 60 15.80 -12.44 21.49
CA ILE A 60 15.04 -13.15 22.53
C ILE A 60 13.57 -13.29 22.13
N ILE A 61 12.92 -12.22 21.70
CA ILE A 61 11.50 -12.24 21.28
C ILE A 61 11.27 -13.23 20.13
N LEU A 62 12.12 -13.18 19.11
CA LEU A 62 12.01 -14.08 17.95
C LEU A 62 12.35 -15.53 18.31
N ARG A 63 13.20 -15.77 19.31
CA ARG A 63 13.45 -17.12 19.82
C ARG A 63 12.29 -17.64 20.66
N LEU A 64 11.73 -16.80 21.54
CA LEU A 64 10.53 -17.09 22.33
C LEU A 64 9.33 -17.42 21.44
N GLU A 65 9.24 -16.82 20.24
CA GLU A 65 8.19 -17.17 19.26
C GLU A 65 8.21 -18.66 18.89
N ASN A 66 9.40 -19.30 18.90
CA ASN A 66 9.52 -20.73 18.61
C ASN A 66 9.19 -21.63 19.82
N GLU A 67 9.22 -21.07 21.03
CA GLU A 67 8.84 -21.73 22.30
C GLU A 67 7.40 -21.38 22.69
N TRP A 68 6.55 -21.02 21.72
CA TRP A 68 5.17 -20.63 21.94
C TRP A 68 4.32 -21.84 22.37
N ILE A 69 3.64 -21.73 23.52
CA ILE A 69 2.89 -22.88 24.09
C ILE A 69 1.40 -22.55 24.27
N ASN A 70 1.04 -21.38 24.79
CA ASN A 70 -0.34 -21.08 25.21
C ASN A 70 -0.58 -19.57 25.48
N ASP A 71 -1.70 -19.26 26.12
CA ASP A 71 -2.13 -17.92 26.55
C ASP A 71 -1.12 -17.18 27.46
N GLU A 72 -0.26 -17.89 28.20
CA GLU A 72 0.79 -17.23 28.99
C GLU A 72 1.89 -16.64 28.08
N SER A 73 2.19 -17.31 26.96
CA SER A 73 3.03 -16.73 25.91
C SER A 73 2.39 -15.46 25.35
N GLU A 74 1.08 -15.46 25.05
CA GLU A 74 0.36 -14.27 24.59
C GLU A 74 0.47 -13.09 25.55
N LYS A 75 0.23 -13.32 26.85
CA LYS A 75 0.35 -12.29 27.89
C LYS A 75 1.77 -11.75 28.00
N LEU A 76 2.78 -12.61 27.94
CA LEU A 76 4.19 -12.22 27.96
C LEU A 76 4.52 -11.30 26.77
N PHE A 77 4.18 -11.72 25.54
CA PHE A 77 4.41 -10.91 24.36
C PHE A 77 3.64 -9.59 24.42
N ALA A 78 2.37 -9.61 24.83
CA ALA A 78 1.56 -8.40 24.93
C ALA A 78 2.17 -7.38 25.89
N ARG A 79 2.62 -7.82 27.07
CA ARG A 79 3.29 -6.95 28.04
C ARG A 79 4.62 -6.42 27.49
N PHE A 80 5.46 -7.31 26.93
CA PHE A 80 6.77 -6.92 26.43
C PHE A 80 6.68 -5.94 25.25
N ILE A 81 5.79 -6.19 24.29
CA ILE A 81 5.58 -5.32 23.12
C ILE A 81 4.99 -3.98 23.53
N THR A 82 4.05 -3.95 24.48
CA THR A 82 3.52 -2.70 25.05
C THR A 82 4.64 -1.88 25.69
N LEU A 83 5.46 -2.54 26.50
CA LEU A 83 6.60 -1.90 27.16
C LEU A 83 7.64 -1.37 26.17
N LEU A 84 7.91 -2.10 25.08
CA LEU A 84 8.74 -1.60 23.97
C LEU A 84 8.12 -0.38 23.28
N GLY A 85 6.78 -0.36 23.17
CA GLY A 85 6.03 0.79 22.66
C GLY A 85 6.24 2.03 23.53
N ASP A 86 6.06 1.91 24.83
CA ASP A 86 6.30 2.99 25.79
C ASP A 86 7.77 3.45 25.77
N PHE A 87 8.69 2.49 25.62
CA PHE A 87 10.12 2.75 25.53
C PHE A 87 10.51 3.58 24.29
N THR A 88 9.66 3.67 23.27
CA THR A 88 9.88 4.56 22.11
C THR A 88 9.79 6.05 22.48
N TYR A 89 9.04 6.41 23.53
CA TYR A 89 8.88 7.79 24.00
C TYR A 89 9.96 8.23 25.00
N VAL A 90 10.81 7.29 25.42
CA VAL A 90 11.85 7.50 26.43
C VAL A 90 13.13 8.00 25.79
N GLY A 91 13.66 9.12 26.26
CA GLY A 91 14.97 9.57 25.83
C GLY A 91 15.34 10.89 26.44
N TYR A 92 16.64 11.13 26.59
CA TYR A 92 17.15 12.36 27.18
C TYR A 92 17.03 13.57 26.24
N HIS A 93 17.12 13.34 24.93
CA HIS A 93 17.00 14.38 23.91
C HIS A 93 15.76 14.15 23.05
N GLU A 94 15.10 15.25 22.68
CA GLU A 94 14.07 15.23 21.66
C GLU A 94 14.70 15.03 20.29
N LEU A 95 14.06 14.19 19.48
CA LEU A 95 14.45 14.01 18.09
C LEU A 95 14.04 15.25 17.31
N LYS A 96 14.95 15.75 16.47
CA LYS A 96 14.65 16.85 15.57
C LYS A 96 13.83 16.33 14.41
N LEU A 97 12.69 16.97 14.15
CA LEU A 97 11.96 16.74 12.92
C LEU A 97 12.88 16.98 11.72
N PRO A 98 12.86 16.10 10.71
CA PRO A 98 13.61 16.34 9.49
C PRO A 98 13.11 17.62 8.81
N ALA A 99 13.97 18.23 8.00
CA ALA A 99 13.52 19.28 7.09
C ALA A 99 12.40 18.72 6.19
N ARG A 100 11.49 19.59 5.73
CA ARG A 100 10.44 19.21 4.79
C ARG A 100 11.10 18.49 3.60
N PRO A 101 10.71 17.25 3.28
CA PRO A 101 11.25 16.55 2.12
C PRO A 101 10.97 17.34 0.85
N GLU A 102 11.94 17.43 -0.05
CA GLU A 102 11.71 17.96 -1.39
C GLU A 102 10.86 16.95 -2.17
N THR A 103 9.60 17.29 -2.40
CA THR A 103 8.61 16.44 -3.08
C THR A 103 8.23 17.07 -4.41
N ILE A 104 8.06 16.23 -5.44
CA ILE A 104 7.65 16.68 -6.78
C ILE A 104 6.19 17.16 -6.77
N PHE A 105 5.36 16.50 -5.96
CA PHE A 105 3.98 16.88 -5.74
C PHE A 105 3.64 16.91 -4.26
N ASP A 106 2.79 17.87 -3.91
CA ASP A 106 2.28 18.06 -2.56
C ASP A 106 0.76 18.17 -2.57
N ILE A 107 0.15 17.56 -1.56
CA ILE A 107 -1.28 17.75 -1.31
C ILE A 107 -1.48 19.19 -0.81
N PRO A 108 -2.46 19.93 -1.36
CA PRO A 108 -2.78 21.27 -0.91
C PRO A 108 -2.99 21.34 0.61
N ASN A 109 -2.51 22.41 1.23
CA ASN A 109 -2.56 22.64 2.68
C ASN A 109 -1.74 21.67 3.54
N PHE A 110 -0.79 20.93 2.96
CA PHE A 110 0.20 20.21 3.75
C PHE A 110 1.03 21.19 4.60
N VAL A 111 1.06 20.93 5.90
CA VAL A 111 1.90 21.63 6.88
C VAL A 111 2.67 20.58 7.64
N MET A 112 3.98 20.79 7.78
CA MET A 112 4.82 19.92 8.60
C MET A 112 4.27 19.93 10.04
N PRO A 113 3.90 18.77 10.61
CA PRO A 113 3.35 18.75 11.96
C PRO A 113 4.33 19.34 12.97
N GLN A 114 3.78 20.13 13.89
CA GLN A 114 4.48 20.51 15.10
C GLN A 114 4.11 19.51 16.19
N SER A 115 5.07 19.19 17.05
CA SER A 115 4.82 18.30 18.18
C SER A 115 3.74 18.90 19.10
N LYS A 116 2.76 18.09 19.52
CA LYS A 116 1.69 18.58 20.41
C LYS A 116 2.15 18.72 21.87
N ASN A 117 3.42 18.43 22.16
CA ASN A 117 4.03 18.45 23.50
C ASN A 117 3.25 17.65 24.55
N THR A 118 2.60 16.56 24.14
CA THR A 118 1.77 15.69 24.99
C THR A 118 2.59 14.66 25.79
N GLY A 119 3.92 14.62 25.61
CA GLY A 119 4.80 13.61 26.20
C GLY A 119 4.95 12.34 25.37
N PHE A 120 4.05 12.07 24.42
CA PHE A 120 4.04 10.88 23.55
C PHE A 120 4.67 11.13 22.18
N ILE A 121 5.86 11.72 22.18
CA ILE A 121 6.65 11.98 20.98
C ILE A 121 7.82 11.00 20.99
N VAL A 122 8.09 10.36 19.85
CA VAL A 122 9.17 9.38 19.75
C VAL A 122 10.51 10.04 20.08
N ARG A 123 11.24 9.45 21.02
CA ARG A 123 12.60 9.86 21.42
C ARG A 123 13.64 8.75 21.21
N ASN A 124 13.19 7.51 21.12
CA ASN A 124 14.04 6.33 20.98
C ASN A 124 13.74 5.57 19.69
N LEU A 125 14.43 5.99 18.61
CA LEU A 125 14.33 5.31 17.32
C LEU A 125 14.83 3.87 17.39
N SER A 126 15.80 3.55 18.26
CA SER A 126 16.31 2.18 18.38
C SER A 126 15.22 1.22 18.87
N ALA A 127 14.40 1.61 19.85
CA ALA A 127 13.24 0.81 20.28
C ALA A 127 12.22 0.65 19.14
N PHE A 128 11.94 1.73 18.40
CA PHE A 128 11.03 1.67 17.25
C PHE A 128 11.55 0.74 16.14
N THR A 129 12.84 0.80 15.81
CA THR A 129 13.48 -0.11 14.84
C THR A 129 13.40 -1.56 15.30
N ILE A 130 13.45 -1.85 16.61
CA ILE A 130 13.22 -3.21 17.11
C ILE A 130 11.80 -3.68 16.85
N LEU A 131 10.77 -2.88 17.17
CA LEU A 131 9.38 -3.21 16.82
C LEU A 131 9.23 -3.50 15.33
N GLN A 132 9.76 -2.62 14.49
CA GLN A 132 9.76 -2.77 13.04
C GLN A 132 10.46 -4.07 12.59
N SER A 133 11.62 -4.41 13.17
CA SER A 133 12.37 -5.61 12.83
C SER A 133 11.66 -6.89 13.28
N ILE A 134 10.99 -6.87 14.44
CA ILE A 134 10.17 -8.01 14.91
C ILE A 134 8.98 -8.19 13.96
N PHE A 135 8.30 -7.10 13.58
CA PHE A 135 7.22 -7.15 12.61
C PHE A 135 7.67 -7.78 11.29
N GLN A 136 8.88 -7.48 10.81
CA GLN A 136 9.41 -8.08 9.59
C GLN A 136 9.67 -9.58 9.69
N GLN A 137 10.32 -10.00 10.77
CA GLN A 137 10.87 -11.36 10.89
C GLN A 137 9.87 -12.35 11.48
N SER A 138 8.92 -11.87 12.28
CA SER A 138 7.92 -12.72 12.92
C SER A 138 6.93 -13.30 11.90
N THR A 139 6.56 -14.56 12.15
CA THR A 139 5.58 -15.31 11.36
C THR A 139 4.32 -15.64 12.16
N HIS A 140 4.38 -15.54 13.48
CA HIS A 140 3.29 -15.83 14.38
C HIS A 140 2.18 -14.76 14.28
N PRO A 141 0.93 -15.12 13.93
CA PRO A 141 -0.14 -14.16 13.65
C PRO A 141 -0.43 -13.20 14.81
N PHE A 142 -0.41 -13.68 16.05
CA PHE A 142 -0.65 -12.83 17.23
C PHE A 142 0.46 -11.79 17.39
N LEU A 143 1.73 -12.23 17.34
CA LEU A 143 2.88 -11.35 17.55
C LEU A 143 2.95 -10.28 16.46
N VAL A 144 2.77 -10.67 15.20
CA VAL A 144 2.72 -9.73 14.07
C VAL A 144 1.61 -8.68 14.26
N ASN A 145 0.42 -9.09 14.71
CA ASN A 145 -0.69 -8.16 14.96
C ASN A 145 -0.39 -7.18 16.08
N ILE A 146 0.02 -7.67 17.25
CA ILE A 146 0.25 -6.78 18.40
C ILE A 146 1.42 -5.82 18.15
N VAL A 147 2.49 -6.27 17.49
CA VAL A 147 3.58 -5.38 17.10
C VAL A 147 3.09 -4.31 16.13
N PHE A 148 2.28 -4.67 15.12
CA PHE A 148 1.73 -3.70 14.18
C PHE A 148 0.79 -2.70 14.86
N ASP A 149 -0.06 -3.17 15.77
CA ASP A 149 -0.99 -2.33 16.52
C ASP A 149 -0.24 -1.34 17.42
N THR A 150 0.86 -1.78 18.05
CA THR A 150 1.76 -0.88 18.80
C THR A 150 2.43 0.15 17.90
N ILE A 151 2.99 -0.26 16.75
CA ILE A 151 3.59 0.67 15.78
C ILE A 151 2.54 1.70 15.32
N SER A 152 1.35 1.25 14.95
CA SER A 152 0.25 2.11 14.50
C SER A 152 -0.18 3.08 15.60
N SER A 153 -0.33 2.61 16.84
CA SER A 153 -0.64 3.45 17.99
C SER A 153 0.39 4.57 18.17
N ILE A 154 1.69 4.26 18.05
CA ILE A 154 2.76 5.27 18.14
C ILE A 154 2.60 6.35 17.07
N ILE A 155 2.34 5.95 15.83
CA ILE A 155 2.18 6.91 14.72
C ILE A 155 0.90 7.75 14.87
N LEU A 156 -0.20 7.15 15.34
CA LEU A 156 -1.50 7.82 15.46
C LEU A 156 -1.58 8.75 16.68
N THR A 157 -0.72 8.56 17.69
CA THR A 157 -0.75 9.35 18.93
C THR A 157 -0.32 10.81 18.70
N ASP A 158 0.69 11.04 17.87
CA ASP A 158 1.12 12.38 17.45
C ASP A 158 1.53 12.38 15.97
N ASN A 159 0.98 13.34 15.21
CA ASN A 159 1.25 13.50 13.78
C ASN A 159 2.74 13.66 13.46
N ALA A 160 3.54 14.20 14.37
CA ALA A 160 4.99 14.32 14.23
C ALA A 160 5.70 12.95 14.21
N ASN A 161 5.14 11.92 14.86
CA ASN A 161 5.79 10.61 15.00
C ASN A 161 5.99 9.92 13.65
N TYR A 162 5.07 10.09 12.68
CA TYR A 162 5.28 9.59 11.31
C TYR A 162 6.59 10.11 10.71
N PHE A 163 6.83 11.42 10.83
CA PHE A 163 8.00 12.08 10.25
C PHE A 163 9.28 11.78 11.02
N LEU A 164 9.20 11.63 12.34
CA LEU A 164 10.33 11.22 13.17
C LEU A 164 10.77 9.78 12.87
N CYS A 165 9.81 8.87 12.70
CA CYS A 165 10.08 7.47 12.39
C CYS A 165 10.42 7.20 10.93
N GLY A 166 10.24 8.18 10.03
CA GLY A 166 10.05 8.01 8.58
C GLY A 166 10.86 6.91 7.88
N GLU A 167 12.18 6.82 8.10
CA GLU A 167 13.01 5.81 7.43
C GLU A 167 12.69 4.36 7.89
N ASN A 168 12.23 4.22 9.12
CA ASN A 168 11.87 2.95 9.73
C ASN A 168 10.43 2.51 9.38
N LEU A 169 9.67 3.26 8.57
CA LEU A 169 8.31 2.88 8.17
C LEU A 169 8.24 2.21 6.79
N SER A 170 9.13 2.57 5.86
CA SER A 170 9.26 1.91 4.54
C SER A 170 9.26 0.37 4.65
N PRO A 171 10.03 -0.24 5.57
CA PRO A 171 10.13 -1.68 5.66
C PRO A 171 8.82 -2.41 6.01
N LEU A 172 7.79 -1.70 6.52
CA LEU A 172 6.46 -2.27 6.77
C LEU A 172 5.75 -2.64 5.46
N THR A 173 5.97 -1.84 4.41
CA THR A 173 5.32 -2.02 3.10
C THR A 173 6.11 -2.91 2.14
N GLU A 174 7.43 -3.05 2.34
CA GLU A 174 8.27 -3.99 1.58
C GLU A 174 7.81 -5.45 1.72
N ILE A 175 7.35 -5.81 2.93
CA ILE A 175 6.88 -7.16 3.27
C ILE A 175 5.36 -7.32 3.17
N PHE A 176 4.64 -6.31 2.63
CA PHE A 176 3.18 -6.26 2.60
C PHE A 176 2.55 -7.59 2.14
N TYR A 177 3.07 -8.15 1.04
CA TYR A 177 2.56 -9.39 0.43
C TYR A 177 2.80 -10.66 1.28
N ASN A 178 3.71 -10.60 2.26
CA ASN A 178 4.02 -11.73 3.16
C ASN A 178 3.09 -11.79 4.37
N LYS A 179 2.37 -10.70 4.68
CA LYS A 179 1.51 -10.61 5.87
C LYS A 179 0.09 -11.11 5.62
N SER A 180 -0.63 -11.40 6.70
CA SER A 180 -2.03 -11.83 6.63
C SER A 180 -2.91 -10.72 6.05
N ASN A 181 -4.09 -11.09 5.55
CA ASN A 181 -5.03 -10.13 4.99
C ASN A 181 -5.41 -9.03 6.00
N ASP A 182 -5.65 -9.39 7.26
CA ASP A 182 -6.04 -8.42 8.30
C ASP A 182 -4.92 -7.40 8.56
N VAL A 183 -3.67 -7.84 8.60
CA VAL A 183 -2.51 -6.95 8.77
C VAL A 183 -2.33 -6.04 7.56
N GLN A 184 -2.55 -6.55 6.34
CA GLN A 184 -2.51 -5.72 5.13
C GLN A 184 -3.58 -4.63 5.13
N ILE A 185 -4.79 -4.93 5.60
CA ILE A 185 -5.86 -3.94 5.76
C ILE A 185 -5.41 -2.86 6.76
N LYS A 186 -4.88 -3.25 7.92
CA LYS A 186 -4.37 -2.29 8.92
C LYS A 186 -3.21 -1.43 8.38
N ILE A 187 -2.32 -1.98 7.54
CA ILE A 187 -1.29 -1.21 6.85
C ILE A 187 -1.92 -0.16 5.93
N ASN A 188 -2.93 -0.55 5.13
CA ASN A 188 -3.63 0.38 4.28
C ASN A 188 -4.31 1.50 5.08
N ASP A 189 -4.96 1.18 6.21
CA ASP A 189 -5.59 2.18 7.08
C ASP A 189 -4.56 3.19 7.62
N LEU A 190 -3.35 2.74 7.99
CA LEU A 190 -2.26 3.61 8.39
C LEU A 190 -1.78 4.51 7.23
N LEU A 191 -1.66 3.96 6.02
CA LEU A 191 -1.31 4.74 4.82
C LEU A 191 -2.41 5.74 4.42
N GLU A 192 -3.69 5.37 4.60
CA GLU A 192 -4.82 6.28 4.42
C GLU A 192 -4.79 7.42 5.43
N PHE A 193 -4.46 7.14 6.70
CA PHE A 193 -4.26 8.19 7.69
C PHE A 193 -3.17 9.19 7.25
N ILE A 194 -2.04 8.72 6.72
CA ILE A 194 -0.97 9.60 6.23
C ILE A 194 -1.46 10.51 5.09
N VAL A 195 -2.20 9.95 4.13
CA VAL A 195 -2.72 10.73 2.99
C VAL A 195 -3.86 11.66 3.40
N PHE A 196 -4.81 11.18 4.20
CA PHE A 196 -6.05 11.89 4.50
C PHE A 196 -5.93 12.83 5.68
N GLN A 197 -5.22 12.46 6.73
CA GLN A 197 -5.10 13.29 7.93
C GLN A 197 -3.83 14.12 7.91
N LEU A 198 -2.67 13.51 7.59
CA LEU A 198 -1.42 14.26 7.49
C LEU A 198 -1.29 15.06 6.20
N LYS A 199 -2.16 14.80 5.20
CA LYS A 199 -2.10 15.43 3.87
C LYS A 199 -0.71 15.25 3.24
N TYR A 200 -0.11 14.09 3.43
CA TYR A 200 1.23 13.79 2.94
C TYR A 200 1.20 12.59 1.98
N ILE A 201 2.07 12.61 0.96
CA ILE A 201 2.19 11.51 -0.01
C ILE A 201 3.31 10.57 0.45
N PRO A 202 3.01 9.32 0.88
CA PRO A 202 4.02 8.39 1.37
C PRO A 202 4.77 7.73 0.19
N TYR A 203 5.66 8.50 -0.45
CA TYR A 203 6.34 8.06 -1.69
C TYR A 203 7.13 6.75 -1.53
N ARG A 204 7.84 6.56 -0.41
CA ARG A 204 8.66 5.36 -0.19
C ARG A 204 7.79 4.10 -0.13
N GLU A 205 6.70 4.20 0.62
CA GLU A 205 5.71 3.15 0.80
C GLU A 205 4.96 2.84 -0.49
N LEU A 206 4.59 3.89 -1.26
CA LEU A 206 3.94 3.73 -2.55
C LEU A 206 4.86 3.05 -3.59
N VAL A 207 6.16 3.32 -3.58
CA VAL A 207 7.12 2.60 -4.45
C VAL A 207 7.09 1.10 -4.15
N ASN A 208 7.10 0.72 -2.87
CA ASN A 208 7.04 -0.70 -2.47
C ASN A 208 5.75 -1.37 -2.96
N LEU A 209 4.61 -0.68 -2.84
CA LEU A 209 3.32 -1.15 -3.35
C LEU A 209 3.32 -1.28 -4.88
N SER A 210 3.94 -0.35 -5.61
CA SER A 210 4.10 -0.40 -7.07
C SER A 210 4.90 -1.64 -7.49
N ILE A 211 6.04 -1.90 -6.83
CA ILE A 211 6.88 -3.09 -7.08
C ILE A 211 6.09 -4.38 -6.79
N MET A 212 5.35 -4.42 -5.68
CA MET A 212 4.53 -5.56 -5.28
C MET A 212 3.45 -5.85 -6.33
N LEU A 213 2.74 -4.81 -6.81
CA LEU A 213 1.78 -4.92 -7.90
C LEU A 213 2.42 -5.29 -9.23
N LYS A 214 3.67 -4.93 -9.51
CA LYS A 214 4.36 -5.39 -10.74
C LYS A 214 4.75 -6.86 -10.67
N SER A 215 5.05 -7.38 -9.48
CA SER A 215 5.50 -8.76 -9.30
C SER A 215 4.39 -9.79 -9.62
N ASN A 216 4.51 -10.47 -10.75
CA ASN A 216 3.64 -11.57 -11.16
C ASN A 216 4.15 -12.90 -10.58
N LYS A 217 4.01 -13.09 -9.26
CA LYS A 217 4.35 -14.37 -8.60
C LYS A 217 3.29 -15.46 -8.82
N HIS A 218 2.56 -15.43 -9.94
CA HIS A 218 1.64 -16.51 -10.33
C HIS A 218 2.39 -17.77 -10.83
N VAL A 219 3.73 -17.79 -10.77
CA VAL A 219 4.59 -18.97 -11.00
C VAL A 219 4.66 -19.87 -9.76
N GLU A 220 3.73 -19.73 -8.81
CA GLU A 220 3.71 -20.52 -7.59
C GLU A 220 2.79 -21.73 -7.73
N VAL A 221 3.32 -22.91 -7.40
CA VAL A 221 2.68 -24.23 -7.61
C VAL A 221 1.43 -24.45 -6.72
N TYR A 222 1.25 -23.64 -5.68
CA TYR A 222 0.21 -23.83 -4.66
C TYR A 222 -0.92 -22.81 -4.80
N ILE A 223 -2.16 -23.30 -4.99
CA ILE A 223 -3.38 -22.48 -5.11
C ILE A 223 -3.53 -21.48 -3.96
N SER A 224 -3.20 -21.88 -2.73
CA SER A 224 -3.29 -21.01 -1.55
C SER A 224 -2.42 -19.76 -1.64
N LYS A 225 -1.22 -19.86 -2.22
CA LYS A 225 -0.34 -18.71 -2.38
C LYS A 225 -0.78 -17.79 -3.52
N ILE A 226 -1.34 -18.36 -4.59
CA ILE A 226 -1.96 -17.59 -5.68
C ILE A 226 -3.10 -16.74 -5.14
N LEU A 227 -4.04 -17.34 -4.38
CA LEU A 227 -5.16 -16.62 -3.78
C LEU A 227 -4.69 -15.52 -2.83
N ARG A 228 -3.66 -15.79 -2.00
CA ARG A 228 -3.07 -14.77 -1.13
C ARG A 228 -2.45 -13.62 -1.93
N SER A 229 -1.78 -13.91 -3.04
CA SER A 229 -1.22 -12.88 -3.93
C SER A 229 -2.33 -12.01 -4.51
N ILE A 230 -3.39 -12.61 -5.06
CA ILE A 230 -4.53 -11.88 -5.62
C ILE A 230 -5.17 -10.99 -4.55
N GLN A 231 -5.38 -11.52 -3.34
CA GLN A 231 -5.92 -10.75 -2.23
C GLN A 231 -5.02 -9.57 -1.87
N SER A 232 -3.70 -9.75 -1.90
CA SER A 232 -2.73 -8.67 -1.65
C SER A 232 -2.80 -7.60 -2.73
N HIS A 233 -2.92 -7.99 -4.00
CA HIS A 233 -3.13 -7.07 -5.11
C HIS A 233 -4.46 -6.30 -4.95
N LYS A 234 -5.55 -6.98 -4.58
CA LYS A 234 -6.86 -6.35 -4.33
C LYS A 234 -6.76 -5.30 -3.23
N ASN A 235 -6.15 -5.63 -2.10
CA ASN A 235 -5.95 -4.69 -0.99
C ASN A 235 -5.17 -3.46 -1.44
N CYS A 236 -4.09 -3.66 -2.21
CA CYS A 236 -3.30 -2.55 -2.73
C CYS A 236 -4.12 -1.68 -3.70
N VAL A 237 -4.82 -2.27 -4.67
CA VAL A 237 -5.61 -1.49 -5.66
C VAL A 237 -6.78 -0.77 -4.97
N LYS A 238 -7.41 -1.39 -3.98
CA LYS A 238 -8.45 -0.75 -3.16
C LYS A 238 -7.94 0.50 -2.46
N TYR A 239 -6.76 0.42 -1.83
CA TYR A 239 -6.09 1.58 -1.25
C TYR A 239 -5.81 2.67 -2.30
N LEU A 240 -5.28 2.31 -3.47
CA LEU A 240 -5.04 3.25 -4.57
C LEU A 240 -6.33 3.98 -5.00
N ILE A 241 -7.44 3.26 -5.15
CA ILE A 241 -8.75 3.81 -5.49
C ILE A 241 -9.20 4.83 -4.44
N HIS A 242 -9.05 4.50 -3.15
CA HIS A 242 -9.43 5.39 -2.05
C HIS A 242 -8.63 6.69 -2.09
N ILE A 243 -7.31 6.62 -2.23
CA ILE A 243 -6.47 7.83 -2.28
C ILE A 243 -6.71 8.65 -3.54
N LEU A 244 -6.96 8.02 -4.69
CA LEU A 244 -7.28 8.71 -5.95
C LEU A 244 -8.58 9.52 -5.87
N LYS A 245 -9.55 9.08 -5.07
CA LYS A 245 -10.80 9.82 -4.83
C LYS A 245 -10.62 11.02 -3.90
N PHE A 246 -9.52 11.08 -3.15
CA PHE A 246 -9.27 12.12 -2.16
C PHE A 246 -8.74 13.42 -2.78
N ASN A 247 -7.72 13.36 -3.66
CA ASN A 247 -7.16 14.55 -4.29
C ASN A 247 -6.58 14.28 -5.68
N ASN A 248 -6.84 15.19 -6.63
CA ASN A 248 -6.37 15.06 -8.02
C ASN A 248 -4.83 15.03 -8.16
N ILE A 249 -4.08 15.66 -7.25
CA ILE A 249 -2.61 15.65 -7.30
C ILE A 249 -2.03 14.24 -7.20
N LEU A 250 -2.74 13.32 -6.54
CA LEU A 250 -2.33 11.93 -6.40
C LEU A 250 -2.34 11.20 -7.75
N LYS A 251 -3.15 11.67 -8.72
CA LYS A 251 -3.11 11.15 -10.10
C LYS A 251 -1.75 11.39 -10.75
N ASP A 252 -1.14 12.54 -10.46
CA ASP A 252 0.16 12.91 -11.00
C ASP A 252 1.29 12.21 -10.23
N ALA A 253 1.22 12.16 -8.90
CA ALA A 253 2.20 11.44 -8.09
C ALA A 253 2.25 9.94 -8.43
N LEU A 254 1.10 9.28 -8.53
CA LEU A 254 1.04 7.86 -8.89
C LEU A 254 1.50 7.60 -10.33
N ARG A 255 1.32 8.55 -11.26
CA ARG A 255 1.91 8.46 -12.60
C ARG A 255 3.43 8.43 -12.54
N GLU A 256 4.06 9.36 -11.82
CA GLU A 256 5.54 9.40 -11.71
C GLU A 256 6.10 8.16 -11.00
N LEU A 257 5.32 7.55 -10.10
CA LEU A 257 5.67 6.28 -9.45
C LEU A 257 5.42 5.02 -10.32
N GLY A 258 5.00 5.20 -11.57
CA GLY A 258 4.83 4.12 -12.55
C GLY A 258 3.56 3.29 -12.39
N PHE A 259 2.57 3.72 -11.59
CA PHE A 259 1.37 2.92 -11.35
C PHE A 259 0.52 2.70 -12.60
N ILE A 260 0.56 3.62 -13.58
CA ILE A 260 -0.17 3.43 -14.86
C ILE A 260 0.35 2.18 -15.59
N GLU A 261 1.66 2.06 -15.77
CA GLU A 261 2.29 0.90 -16.43
C GLU A 261 1.98 -0.41 -15.67
N VAL A 262 2.07 -0.36 -14.34
CA VAL A 262 1.82 -1.53 -13.48
C VAL A 262 0.36 -1.99 -13.58
N LEU A 263 -0.60 -1.06 -13.57
CA LEU A 263 -2.02 -1.38 -13.72
C LEU A 263 -2.35 -1.88 -15.13
N ILE A 264 -1.73 -1.32 -16.19
CA ILE A 264 -1.87 -1.84 -17.56
C ILE A 264 -1.35 -3.28 -17.65
N THR A 265 -0.21 -3.57 -17.01
CA THR A 265 0.34 -4.94 -16.94
C THR A 265 -0.66 -5.90 -16.29
N ARG A 266 -1.37 -5.47 -15.24
CA ARG A 266 -2.43 -6.26 -14.59
C ARG A 266 -3.66 -6.42 -15.49
N LEU A 267 -4.04 -5.38 -16.21
CA LEU A 267 -5.13 -5.44 -17.18
C LEU A 267 -4.82 -6.41 -18.33
N HIS A 268 -3.55 -6.48 -18.78
CA HIS A 268 -3.11 -7.49 -19.74
C HIS A 268 -3.31 -8.89 -19.20
N HIS A 269 -2.87 -9.15 -17.96
CA HIS A 269 -3.05 -10.44 -17.31
C HIS A 269 -4.55 -10.83 -17.27
N PHE A 270 -5.40 -9.94 -16.78
CA PHE A 270 -6.86 -10.14 -16.75
C PHE A 270 -7.42 -10.45 -18.16
N THR A 271 -6.96 -9.74 -19.19
CA THR A 271 -7.37 -9.98 -20.58
C THR A 271 -6.94 -11.37 -21.08
N THR A 272 -5.77 -11.86 -20.68
CA THR A 272 -5.34 -13.22 -21.03
C THR A 272 -6.24 -14.28 -20.37
N LEU A 273 -6.67 -14.06 -19.13
CA LEU A 273 -7.60 -14.95 -18.43
C LEU A 273 -8.99 -14.94 -19.09
N LEU A 274 -9.49 -13.75 -19.48
CA LEU A 274 -10.73 -13.59 -20.24
C LEU A 274 -10.72 -14.41 -21.54
N LYS A 275 -9.64 -14.30 -22.33
CA LYS A 275 -9.48 -15.06 -23.59
C LYS A 275 -9.49 -16.56 -23.37
N LYS A 276 -8.76 -17.06 -22.37
CA LYS A 276 -8.73 -18.49 -22.03
C LYS A 276 -10.12 -18.99 -21.64
N SER A 277 -10.83 -18.24 -20.78
CA SER A 277 -12.16 -18.63 -20.30
C SER A 277 -13.23 -18.73 -21.40
N VAL A 278 -13.03 -18.08 -22.55
CA VAL A 278 -13.94 -18.18 -23.71
C VAL A 278 -13.56 -19.32 -24.66
N HIS A 279 -12.29 -19.73 -24.70
CA HIS A 279 -11.87 -20.88 -25.51
C HIS A 279 -12.31 -22.21 -24.91
N ASP A 280 -12.36 -22.31 -23.58
CA ASP A 280 -12.65 -23.56 -22.87
C ASP A 280 -14.16 -23.89 -22.79
N THR A 281 -15.04 -22.92 -23.03
CA THR A 281 -16.49 -23.12 -23.03
C THR A 281 -17.15 -22.41 -24.20
N ASN A 282 -17.88 -23.14 -25.04
CA ASN A 282 -18.82 -22.56 -26.04
C ASN A 282 -19.97 -21.77 -25.38
N ASP A 283 -19.94 -21.59 -24.07
CA ASP A 283 -20.83 -20.72 -23.30
C ASP A 283 -20.05 -19.68 -22.49
N LYS A 284 -20.63 -18.49 -22.38
CA LYS A 284 -19.93 -17.23 -22.12
C LYS A 284 -19.41 -17.10 -20.68
N GLY A 285 -18.10 -17.26 -20.48
CA GLY A 285 -17.29 -16.45 -19.55
C GLY A 285 -17.42 -16.70 -18.04
N ASP A 286 -17.99 -17.82 -17.59
CA ASP A 286 -18.23 -18.02 -16.16
C ASP A 286 -17.09 -18.76 -15.41
N ASN A 287 -16.18 -19.43 -16.12
CA ASN A 287 -15.17 -20.31 -15.50
C ASN A 287 -13.92 -19.59 -14.94
N MET A 288 -13.86 -18.26 -14.97
CA MET A 288 -12.77 -17.50 -14.37
C MET A 288 -12.89 -17.43 -12.83
N ASN A 289 -11.76 -17.51 -12.14
CA ASN A 289 -11.68 -17.30 -10.69
C ASN A 289 -12.32 -15.95 -10.31
N GLN A 290 -13.26 -15.99 -9.35
CA GLN A 290 -13.97 -14.80 -8.87
C GLN A 290 -13.02 -13.73 -8.31
N GLU A 291 -11.95 -14.13 -7.63
CA GLU A 291 -10.95 -13.20 -7.08
C GLU A 291 -10.21 -12.42 -8.18
N GLU A 292 -9.88 -13.09 -9.29
CA GLU A 292 -9.27 -12.45 -10.46
C GLU A 292 -10.26 -11.53 -11.19
N LYS A 293 -11.54 -11.93 -11.26
CA LYS A 293 -12.60 -11.08 -11.82
C LYS A 293 -12.70 -9.76 -11.04
N GLU A 294 -12.75 -9.84 -9.71
CA GLU A 294 -12.83 -8.67 -8.84
C GLU A 294 -11.60 -7.79 -8.94
N LEU A 295 -10.39 -8.38 -8.95
CA LEU A 295 -9.16 -7.63 -9.15
C LEU A 295 -9.16 -6.90 -10.50
N GLY A 296 -9.58 -7.56 -11.58
CA GLY A 296 -9.70 -6.95 -12.91
C GLY A 296 -10.63 -5.73 -12.92
N PHE A 297 -11.77 -5.81 -12.21
CA PHE A 297 -12.68 -4.67 -12.06
C PHE A 297 -12.05 -3.51 -11.29
N MET A 298 -11.39 -3.79 -10.18
CA MET A 298 -10.69 -2.76 -9.40
C MET A 298 -9.58 -2.10 -10.21
N VAL A 299 -8.83 -2.87 -11.00
CA VAL A 299 -7.78 -2.33 -11.89
C VAL A 299 -8.38 -1.36 -12.91
N MET A 300 -9.50 -1.72 -13.55
CA MET A 300 -10.18 -0.80 -14.49
C MET A 300 -10.75 0.44 -13.77
N GLU A 301 -11.28 0.32 -12.56
CA GLU A 301 -11.73 1.48 -11.76
C GLU A 301 -10.55 2.42 -11.42
N ALA A 302 -9.43 1.87 -10.96
CA ALA A 302 -8.22 2.65 -10.66
C ALA A 302 -7.69 3.37 -11.90
N LEU A 303 -7.65 2.69 -13.06
CA LEU A 303 -7.28 3.29 -14.33
C LEU A 303 -8.26 4.40 -14.74
N ALA A 304 -9.57 4.17 -14.64
CA ALA A 304 -10.58 5.18 -14.94
C ALA A 304 -10.37 6.45 -14.08
N LEU A 305 -10.12 6.29 -12.78
CA LEU A 305 -9.83 7.41 -11.87
C LEU A 305 -8.55 8.15 -12.25
N LEU A 306 -7.47 7.43 -12.56
CA LEU A 306 -6.19 8.02 -13.00
C LEU A 306 -6.33 8.83 -14.29
N LEU A 307 -7.15 8.37 -15.22
CA LEU A 307 -7.34 8.99 -16.54
C LEU A 307 -8.37 10.12 -16.51
N SER A 308 -9.32 10.07 -15.58
CA SER A 308 -10.40 11.04 -15.46
C SER A 308 -9.88 12.47 -15.40
N HIS A 309 -10.17 13.22 -16.47
CA HIS A 309 -9.76 14.60 -16.71
C HIS A 309 -8.24 14.87 -16.62
N ASN A 310 -7.38 13.86 -16.81
CA ASN A 310 -5.93 14.01 -16.75
C ASN A 310 -5.26 13.68 -18.10
N GLN A 311 -4.90 14.73 -18.84
CA GLN A 311 -4.32 14.63 -20.19
C GLN A 311 -2.96 13.91 -20.20
N LYS A 312 -2.13 14.15 -19.17
CA LYS A 312 -0.80 13.53 -19.08
C LYS A 312 -0.91 12.03 -18.84
N ASN A 313 -1.80 11.62 -17.94
CA ASN A 313 -2.06 10.21 -17.66
C ASN A 313 -2.64 9.50 -18.89
N ALA A 314 -3.58 10.13 -19.58
CA ALA A 314 -4.15 9.59 -20.82
C ALA A 314 -3.12 9.43 -21.93
N LYS A 315 -2.17 10.35 -22.05
CA LYS A 315 -1.05 10.23 -22.99
C LYS A 315 -0.17 9.02 -22.66
N ILE A 316 0.30 8.90 -21.42
CA ILE A 316 1.14 7.77 -20.99
C ILE A 316 0.41 6.44 -21.16
N PHE A 317 -0.88 6.37 -20.83
CA PHE A 317 -1.67 5.17 -21.03
C PHE A 317 -1.66 4.71 -22.50
N ARG A 318 -1.85 5.65 -23.45
CA ARG A 318 -1.79 5.33 -24.88
C ARG A 318 -0.40 4.88 -25.33
N GLU A 319 0.66 5.45 -24.78
CA GLU A 319 2.04 5.07 -25.10
C GLU A 319 2.38 3.65 -24.64
N HIS A 320 1.78 3.17 -23.55
CA HIS A 320 2.00 1.80 -23.04
C HIS A 320 1.05 0.75 -23.64
N ASP A 321 -0.19 1.12 -23.96
CA ASP A 321 -1.25 0.16 -24.32
C ASP A 321 -1.67 0.22 -25.80
N ASP A 322 -1.16 1.20 -26.56
CA ASP A 322 -1.75 1.68 -27.82
C ASP A 322 -3.28 1.97 -27.70
N ALA A 323 -3.79 2.09 -26.46
CA ALA A 323 -5.20 2.03 -26.06
C ALA A 323 -6.01 0.79 -26.50
N ARG A 324 -5.44 -0.16 -27.24
CA ARG A 324 -6.17 -1.26 -27.88
C ARG A 324 -6.62 -2.33 -26.89
N LEU A 325 -5.89 -2.54 -25.80
CA LEU A 325 -6.25 -3.59 -24.83
C LEU A 325 -7.63 -3.35 -24.26
N THR A 326 -7.91 -2.12 -23.83
CA THR A 326 -9.19 -1.79 -23.21
C THR A 326 -10.33 -1.95 -24.22
N HIS A 327 -10.13 -1.54 -25.48
CA HIS A 327 -11.09 -1.79 -26.56
C HIS A 327 -11.37 -3.28 -26.78
N ASN A 328 -10.34 -4.13 -26.68
CA ASN A 328 -10.46 -5.59 -26.83
C ASN A 328 -11.24 -6.26 -25.68
N ILE A 329 -11.43 -5.58 -24.54
CA ILE A 329 -12.21 -6.09 -23.40
C ILE A 329 -13.71 -5.80 -23.57
N ILE A 330 -14.10 -4.75 -24.30
CA ILE A 330 -15.51 -4.34 -24.49
C ILE A 330 -16.44 -5.47 -24.99
N PRO A 331 -16.03 -6.38 -25.90
CA PRO A 331 -16.88 -7.48 -26.32
C PRO A 331 -17.37 -8.39 -25.18
N TYR A 332 -16.57 -8.54 -24.12
CA TYR A 332 -16.87 -9.41 -22.98
C TYR A 332 -17.96 -8.81 -22.09
N ARG A 333 -19.14 -9.45 -22.04
CA ARG A 333 -20.31 -8.93 -21.31
C ARG A 333 -20.04 -8.67 -19.83
N LEU A 334 -19.24 -9.52 -19.20
CA LEU A 334 -18.91 -9.46 -17.77
C LEU A 334 -18.26 -8.12 -17.37
N CYS A 335 -17.37 -7.58 -18.21
CA CYS A 335 -16.54 -6.43 -17.90
C CYS A 335 -16.70 -5.24 -18.85
N ARG A 336 -17.66 -5.32 -19.76
CA ARG A 336 -17.94 -4.29 -20.77
C ARG A 336 -18.08 -2.90 -20.19
N VAL A 337 -18.89 -2.72 -19.13
CA VAL A 337 -19.17 -1.39 -18.56
C VAL A 337 -17.90 -0.79 -17.94
N ALA A 338 -17.12 -1.59 -17.22
CA ALA A 338 -15.85 -1.15 -16.64
C ALA A 338 -14.84 -0.76 -17.72
N ALA A 339 -14.68 -1.59 -18.76
CA ALA A 339 -13.78 -1.31 -19.88
C ALA A 339 -14.23 -0.06 -20.66
N LEU A 340 -15.54 0.11 -20.89
CA LEU A 340 -16.07 1.33 -21.50
C LEU A 340 -15.70 2.54 -20.67
N THR A 341 -15.91 2.52 -19.35
CA THR A 341 -15.58 3.67 -18.48
C THR A 341 -14.13 4.15 -18.66
N VAL A 342 -13.18 3.23 -18.77
CA VAL A 342 -11.76 3.56 -19.05
C VAL A 342 -11.61 4.22 -20.43
N VAL A 343 -12.15 3.61 -21.48
CA VAL A 343 -12.12 4.17 -22.86
C VAL A 343 -12.78 5.55 -22.93
N LEU A 344 -13.89 5.74 -22.21
CA LEU A 344 -14.63 6.98 -22.18
C LEU A 344 -13.78 8.13 -21.61
N HIS A 345 -13.01 7.88 -20.56
CA HIS A 345 -12.07 8.87 -20.03
C HIS A 345 -10.94 9.19 -21.02
N LEU A 346 -10.50 8.23 -21.84
CA LEU A 346 -9.55 8.48 -22.93
C LEU A 346 -10.17 9.38 -24.02
N VAL A 347 -11.42 9.11 -24.43
CA VAL A 347 -12.16 9.90 -25.43
C VAL A 347 -12.31 11.37 -24.99
N LEU A 348 -12.47 11.62 -23.69
CA LEU A 348 -12.54 12.97 -23.13
C LEU A 348 -11.20 13.72 -23.14
N CYS A 349 -10.08 13.01 -23.37
CA CYS A 349 -8.74 13.57 -23.40
C CYS A 349 -8.28 13.97 -24.82
N THR A 350 -7.21 14.77 -24.90
CA THR A 350 -6.49 15.06 -26.14
C THR A 350 -6.02 13.79 -26.81
N GLY A 351 -6.30 13.66 -28.11
CA GLY A 351 -6.03 12.43 -28.87
C GLY A 351 -7.17 11.40 -28.82
N GLY A 352 -8.27 11.67 -28.11
CA GLY A 352 -9.40 10.73 -27.97
C GLY A 352 -10.22 10.49 -29.25
N GLU A 353 -9.82 11.04 -30.39
CA GLU A 353 -10.53 10.87 -31.66
C GLU A 353 -10.38 9.46 -32.22
N ASP A 354 -9.21 8.85 -32.03
CA ASP A 354 -8.92 7.48 -32.46
C ASP A 354 -9.62 6.48 -31.54
N ASP A 355 -9.67 6.78 -30.24
CA ASP A 355 -10.44 6.02 -29.25
C ASP A 355 -11.93 6.04 -29.59
N ALA A 356 -12.48 7.22 -29.90
CA ALA A 356 -13.87 7.38 -30.32
C ALA A 356 -14.15 6.68 -31.65
N GLY A 357 -13.23 6.79 -32.62
CA GLY A 357 -13.33 6.10 -33.91
C GLY A 357 -13.35 4.59 -33.75
N THR A 358 -12.45 4.03 -32.94
CA THR A 358 -12.39 2.61 -32.62
C THR A 358 -13.68 2.14 -31.94
N LEU A 359 -14.16 2.90 -30.95
CA LEU A 359 -15.40 2.58 -30.24
C LEU A 359 -16.62 2.57 -31.18
N LEU A 360 -16.72 3.55 -32.08
CA LEU A 360 -17.80 3.60 -33.08
C LEU A 360 -17.65 2.48 -34.12
N GLY A 361 -16.42 2.15 -34.51
CA GLY A 361 -16.10 1.01 -35.38
C GLY A 361 -16.65 -0.30 -34.82
N LEU A 362 -16.48 -0.54 -33.51
CA LEU A 362 -17.01 -1.73 -32.82
C LEU A 362 -18.54 -1.84 -32.88
N ILE A 363 -19.28 -0.72 -33.00
CA ILE A 363 -20.74 -0.73 -33.10
C ILE A 363 -21.20 -1.43 -34.39
N HIS A 364 -20.44 -1.32 -35.48
CA HIS A 364 -20.84 -1.93 -36.76
C HIS A 364 -20.90 -3.46 -36.67
N THR A 365 -19.97 -4.07 -35.94
CA THR A 365 -19.84 -5.52 -35.79
C THR A 365 -20.49 -6.08 -34.51
N ALA A 366 -20.91 -5.22 -33.58
CA ALA A 366 -21.51 -5.61 -32.31
C ALA A 366 -22.96 -6.13 -32.41
N LYS A 367 -23.38 -6.95 -31.43
CA LYS A 367 -24.78 -7.34 -31.23
C LYS A 367 -25.61 -6.18 -30.67
N LEU A 368 -26.94 -6.19 -30.88
CA LEU A 368 -27.86 -5.10 -30.51
C LEU A 368 -27.70 -4.63 -29.05
N GLU A 369 -27.58 -5.56 -28.09
CA GLU A 369 -27.37 -5.26 -26.68
C GLU A 369 -26.10 -4.40 -26.47
N MET A 370 -24.99 -4.80 -27.08
CA MET A 370 -23.72 -4.07 -26.99
C MET A 370 -23.78 -2.73 -27.70
N LYS A 371 -24.46 -2.62 -28.85
CA LYS A 371 -24.69 -1.34 -29.54
C LYS A 371 -25.42 -0.35 -28.62
N SER A 372 -26.48 -0.80 -27.93
CA SER A 372 -27.26 0.03 -27.01
C SER A 372 -26.41 0.57 -25.86
N VAL A 373 -25.57 -0.28 -25.25
CA VAL A 373 -24.68 0.15 -24.16
C VAL A 373 -23.65 1.16 -24.67
N ILE A 374 -22.94 0.87 -25.75
CA ILE A 374 -21.92 1.77 -26.31
C ILE A 374 -22.53 3.13 -26.67
N LEU A 375 -23.68 3.15 -27.34
CA LEU A 375 -24.33 4.40 -27.76
C LEU A 375 -24.81 5.24 -26.58
N LYS A 376 -25.32 4.62 -25.50
CA LYS A 376 -25.72 5.33 -24.28
C LYS A 376 -24.54 6.01 -23.62
N GLU A 377 -23.45 5.28 -23.44
CA GLU A 377 -22.21 5.80 -22.84
C GLU A 377 -21.55 6.88 -23.70
N PHE A 378 -21.53 6.69 -25.02
CA PHE A 378 -20.99 7.68 -25.94
C PHE A 378 -21.85 8.95 -26.00
N LEU A 379 -23.17 8.82 -25.93
CA LEU A 379 -24.08 9.96 -25.83
C LEU A 379 -23.83 10.77 -24.56
N TYR A 380 -23.53 10.11 -23.43
CA TYR A 380 -23.16 10.79 -22.19
C TYR A 380 -21.91 11.67 -22.39
N ILE A 381 -20.84 11.13 -22.98
CA ILE A 381 -19.63 11.92 -23.30
C ILE A 381 -19.94 13.11 -24.20
N LEU A 382 -20.74 12.92 -25.24
CA LEU A 382 -21.09 14.01 -26.14
C LEU A 382 -21.81 15.12 -25.37
N ARG A 383 -22.64 14.81 -24.37
CA ARG A 383 -23.24 15.85 -23.53
C ARG A 383 -22.19 16.61 -22.71
N GLU A 384 -21.30 15.87 -22.06
CA GLU A 384 -20.30 16.42 -21.14
C GLU A 384 -19.19 17.25 -21.84
N SER A 385 -18.74 16.82 -23.02
CA SER A 385 -17.60 17.44 -23.70
C SER A 385 -17.99 18.21 -24.96
N HIS A 386 -17.90 19.53 -24.89
CA HIS A 386 -18.07 20.39 -26.06
C HIS A 386 -17.08 20.04 -27.17
N ARG A 387 -15.81 19.81 -26.81
CA ARG A 387 -14.77 19.42 -27.76
C ARG A 387 -15.12 18.14 -28.51
N THR A 388 -15.52 17.09 -27.78
CA THR A 388 -15.84 15.79 -28.38
C THR A 388 -17.04 15.93 -29.33
N ARG A 389 -18.03 16.77 -28.98
CA ARG A 389 -19.13 17.13 -29.90
C ARG A 389 -18.63 17.81 -31.17
N THR A 390 -17.77 18.82 -31.05
CA THR A 390 -17.26 19.55 -32.22
C THR A 390 -16.49 18.64 -33.16
N VAL A 391 -15.61 17.78 -32.61
CA VAL A 391 -14.85 16.79 -33.40
C VAL A 391 -15.79 15.80 -34.09
N PHE A 392 -16.78 15.26 -33.37
CA PHE A 392 -17.76 14.33 -33.93
C PHE A 392 -18.58 14.97 -35.07
N GLN A 393 -19.01 16.23 -34.90
CA GLN A 393 -19.71 16.99 -35.93
C GLN A 393 -18.82 17.27 -37.16
N ALA A 394 -17.54 17.59 -36.96
CA ALA A 394 -16.59 17.83 -38.04
C ALA A 394 -16.35 16.56 -38.89
N LYS A 395 -16.10 15.41 -38.25
CA LYS A 395 -15.95 14.13 -38.95
C LYS A 395 -17.23 13.72 -39.69
N ARG A 396 -18.41 13.94 -39.10
CA ARG A 396 -19.70 13.69 -39.77
C ARG A 396 -19.86 14.54 -41.03
N LYS A 397 -19.50 15.83 -40.99
CA LYS A 397 -19.56 16.71 -42.17
C LYS A 397 -18.58 16.28 -43.25
N GLY A 398 -17.38 15.82 -42.88
CA GLY A 398 -16.41 15.25 -43.82
C GLY A 398 -16.96 14.04 -44.58
N CYS A 399 -17.51 13.05 -43.87
CA CYS A 399 -18.08 11.86 -44.50
C CYS A 399 -19.32 12.13 -45.38
N ILE A 400 -20.09 13.19 -45.09
CA ILE A 400 -21.24 13.60 -45.92
C ILE A 400 -20.78 14.29 -47.20
N ASN A 401 -19.61 14.93 -47.21
CA ASN A 401 -19.07 15.60 -48.39
C ASN A 401 -18.27 14.66 -49.30
N GLU A 402 -17.91 13.46 -48.82
CA GLU A 402 -17.20 12.41 -49.56
C GLU A 402 -18.12 11.31 -50.13
N ALA A 403 -19.40 11.33 -49.76
CA ALA A 403 -20.46 10.44 -50.24
C ALA A 403 -21.40 11.18 -51.20
#